data_AF-I3QIA1-F1
#
_entry.id   AF-I3QIA1-F1
#
_cell.length_a   1.000
_cell.length_b   1.000
_cell.length_c   1.000
_cell.angle_alpha   90.00
_cell.angle_beta   90.00
_cell.angle_gamma   90.00
#
_symmetry.space_group_name_H-M   'P 1'
#
loop_
_entity.id
_entity.type
_entity.pdbx_description
1 polymer ?
#
loop_
_entity_poly.entity_id
_entity_poly.type
_entity_poly.pdbx_seq_one_letter_code
_entity_poly.pdbx_strand_id
1 'polypeptide(L)'
;QCRHRGMRIERADFGNAKSFTCTYHGWAYDTAGNLVNVPYEKEAFCDQKEGDCGFDKADWGPLQARVDTYKGLIFANWDEEAPDLLTYLSDATPYMDVMLDRTEAGTEVISGMQKTVIPCNWKFAAEQFCSDMYHAGTMSHLAGVLSSLPPDVDLSQVKLPSTGNQFRAKWGGHGSG
;
A
#
# COMPACT_ATOMS: atom_id res chain seq x y z
N GLN A 1 6.59 14.82 -3.34
CA GLN A 1 7.48 15.83 -2.70
C GLN A 1 7.70 16.96 -3.68
N CYS A 2 7.55 18.22 -3.30
CA CYS A 2 7.78 19.35 -4.21
C CYS A 2 9.25 19.40 -4.62
N ARG A 3 9.53 19.42 -5.92
CA ARG A 3 10.91 19.41 -6.45
C ARG A 3 11.67 20.71 -6.26
N HIS A 4 10.99 21.81 -5.93
CA HIS A 4 11.66 23.08 -5.67
C HIS A 4 12.53 23.02 -4.40
N ARG A 5 11.92 22.75 -3.23
CA ARG A 5 12.62 22.72 -1.92
C ARG A 5 12.11 21.62 -0.98
N GLY A 6 11.54 20.54 -1.50
CA GLY A 6 11.24 19.34 -0.72
C GLY A 6 9.96 19.37 0.12
N MET A 7 9.17 20.45 0.08
CA MET A 7 7.94 20.55 0.88
C MET A 7 6.92 19.46 0.51
N ARG A 8 6.17 18.99 1.51
CA ARG A 8 5.02 18.10 1.31
C ARG A 8 3.93 18.83 0.52
N ILE A 9 3.54 18.25 -0.62
CA ILE A 9 2.57 18.86 -1.55
C ILE A 9 1.15 18.76 -0.98
N GLU A 10 0.67 17.53 -0.72
CA GLU A 10 -0.63 17.28 -0.11
C GLU A 10 -0.45 16.90 1.37
N ARG A 11 -1.24 17.53 2.24
CA ARG A 11 -1.12 17.45 3.70
C ARG A 11 -2.31 16.77 4.37
N ALA A 12 -3.44 16.62 3.68
CA ALA A 12 -4.59 15.86 4.11
C ALA A 12 -4.37 14.35 3.89
N ASP A 13 -5.12 13.54 4.63
CA ASP A 13 -5.07 12.08 4.51
C ASP A 13 -5.85 11.56 3.29
N PHE A 14 -6.97 12.20 2.94
CA PHE A 14 -7.83 11.87 1.80
C PHE A 14 -8.71 13.06 1.44
N GLY A 15 -9.25 13.08 0.23
CA GLY A 15 -10.15 14.14 -0.24
C GLY A 15 -10.36 14.10 -1.75
N ASN A 16 -10.90 15.19 -2.29
CA ASN A 16 -11.01 15.43 -3.72
C ASN A 16 -10.34 16.76 -4.06
N ALA A 17 -9.52 16.78 -5.11
CA ALA A 17 -8.77 17.95 -5.52
C ALA A 17 -8.80 18.09 -7.05
N LYS A 18 -8.76 19.34 -7.53
CA LYS A 18 -8.55 19.66 -8.95
C LYS A 18 -7.07 19.92 -9.27
N SER A 19 -6.30 20.26 -8.25
CA SER A 19 -4.87 20.53 -8.30
C SER A 19 -4.29 20.46 -6.90
N PHE A 20 -2.97 20.35 -6.80
CA PHE A 20 -2.25 20.34 -5.54
C PHE A 20 -1.22 21.48 -5.51
N THR A 21 -1.30 22.37 -4.54
CA THR A 21 -0.41 23.54 -4.46
C THR A 21 0.56 23.41 -3.30
N CYS A 22 1.86 23.45 -3.60
CA CYS A 22 2.91 23.47 -2.59
C CYS A 22 2.80 24.74 -1.76
N THR A 23 2.55 24.60 -0.45
CA THR A 23 2.32 25.73 0.46
C THR A 23 3.57 26.55 0.76
N TYR A 24 4.75 26.17 0.25
CA TYR A 24 5.97 26.93 0.48
C TYR A 24 6.13 28.07 -0.54
N HIS A 25 6.11 27.75 -1.84
CA HIS A 25 6.36 28.73 -2.91
C HIS A 25 5.26 28.78 -3.99
N GLY A 26 4.14 28.10 -3.77
CA GLY A 26 2.98 28.17 -4.68
C GLY A 26 3.13 27.40 -6.00
N TRP A 27 4.17 26.56 -6.16
CA TRP A 27 4.23 25.62 -7.28
C TRP A 27 3.00 24.71 -7.24
N ALA A 28 2.23 24.68 -8.33
CA ALA A 28 1.00 23.90 -8.41
C ALA A 28 1.16 22.75 -9.40
N TYR A 29 0.63 21.61 -8.98
CA TYR A 29 0.64 20.35 -9.71
C TYR A 29 -0.78 19.96 -10.09
N ASP A 30 -0.96 19.36 -11.26
CA ASP A 30 -2.24 18.74 -11.62
C ASP A 30 -2.45 17.42 -10.85
N THR A 31 -3.57 16.74 -11.10
CA THR A 31 -3.88 15.46 -10.45
C THR A 31 -3.02 14.29 -10.92
N ALA A 32 -2.29 14.43 -12.03
CA ALA A 32 -1.28 13.46 -12.49
C ALA A 32 0.11 13.75 -11.91
N GLY A 33 0.26 14.84 -11.15
CA GLY A 33 1.51 15.25 -10.54
C GLY A 33 2.42 16.07 -11.45
N ASN A 34 1.97 16.48 -12.64
CA ASN A 34 2.76 17.36 -13.50
C ASN A 34 2.82 18.76 -12.89
N LEU A 35 3.99 19.41 -12.95
CA LEU A 35 4.10 20.82 -12.56
C LEU A 35 3.42 21.67 -13.64
N VAL A 36 2.31 22.33 -13.30
CA VAL A 36 1.50 23.09 -14.26
C VAL A 36 1.55 24.60 -14.05
N ASN A 37 1.98 25.05 -12.87
CA ASN A 37 2.11 26.48 -12.59
C ASN A 37 3.27 26.76 -11.65
N VAL A 38 4.11 27.72 -12.03
CA VAL A 38 5.16 28.31 -11.20
C VAL A 38 4.88 29.81 -11.04
N PRO A 39 4.65 30.32 -9.80
CA PRO A 39 4.52 31.76 -9.59
C PRO A 39 5.76 32.52 -10.06
N TYR A 40 5.54 33.63 -10.74
CA TYR A 40 6.59 34.48 -11.33
C TYR A 40 7.48 33.76 -12.36
N GLU A 41 6.97 32.75 -13.07
CA GLU A 41 7.73 32.03 -14.11
C GLU A 41 8.25 32.99 -15.18
N LYS A 42 7.40 33.91 -15.66
CA LYS A 42 7.76 34.88 -16.69
C LYS A 42 8.86 35.85 -16.24
N GLU A 43 8.80 36.29 -14.99
CA GLU A 43 9.70 37.31 -14.45
C GLU A 43 11.03 36.75 -13.94
N ALA A 44 11.08 35.47 -13.55
CA ALA A 44 12.22 34.90 -12.84
C ALA A 44 12.82 33.61 -13.44
N PHE A 45 12.10 32.92 -14.34
CA PHE A 45 12.52 31.60 -14.86
C PHE A 45 12.65 31.56 -16.40
N CYS A 46 12.35 32.64 -17.11
CA CYS A 46 12.58 32.79 -18.55
C CYS A 46 12.98 34.22 -18.95
N ASP A 47 13.46 34.41 -20.18
CA ASP A 47 13.80 35.72 -20.76
C ASP A 47 12.64 36.24 -21.62
N GLN A 48 12.29 35.53 -22.68
CA GLN A 48 11.25 35.93 -23.63
C GLN A 48 10.02 35.00 -23.60
N LYS A 49 10.23 33.70 -23.36
CA LYS A 49 9.18 32.68 -23.33
C LYS A 49 9.56 31.51 -22.41
N GLU A 50 8.56 30.81 -21.88
CA GLU A 50 8.79 29.61 -21.06
C GLU A 50 9.76 28.61 -21.72
N GLY A 51 10.68 28.05 -20.94
CA GLY A 51 11.69 27.09 -21.41
C GLY A 51 12.96 27.69 -22.02
N ASP A 52 12.98 28.97 -22.40
CA ASP A 52 14.11 29.54 -23.16
C ASP A 52 15.41 29.76 -22.35
N CYS A 53 15.31 29.72 -21.01
CA CYS A 53 16.42 29.84 -20.08
C CYS A 53 16.77 28.52 -19.38
N GLY A 54 16.32 27.38 -19.94
CA GLY A 54 16.64 26.03 -19.43
C GLY A 54 15.81 25.58 -18.23
N PHE A 55 14.76 26.32 -17.86
CA PHE A 55 13.74 25.86 -16.93
C PHE A 55 12.51 25.36 -17.70
N ASP A 56 12.28 24.05 -17.70
CA ASP A 56 11.05 23.44 -18.23
C ASP A 56 10.29 22.75 -17.09
N LYS A 57 9.02 23.12 -16.89
CA LYS A 57 8.16 22.52 -15.87
C LYS A 57 8.08 20.99 -15.98
N ALA A 58 8.17 20.43 -17.19
CA ALA A 58 8.12 18.99 -17.43
C ALA A 58 9.21 18.20 -16.68
N ASP A 59 10.39 18.81 -16.46
CA ASP A 59 11.52 18.16 -15.78
C ASP A 59 11.41 18.17 -14.25
N TRP A 60 10.50 18.98 -13.70
CA TRP A 60 10.39 19.28 -12.27
C TRP A 60 9.14 18.69 -11.61
N GLY A 61 8.57 17.64 -12.20
CA GLY A 61 7.58 16.78 -11.57
C GLY A 61 8.18 15.93 -10.42
N PRO A 62 7.38 15.56 -9.40
CA PRO A 62 7.79 14.57 -8.41
C PRO A 62 8.03 13.22 -9.10
N LEU A 63 8.91 12.39 -8.51
CA LEU A 63 9.16 11.03 -9.00
C LEU A 63 7.85 10.23 -9.07
N GLN A 64 7.64 9.55 -10.19
CA GLN A 64 6.47 8.70 -10.44
C GLN A 64 6.80 7.24 -10.16
N ALA A 65 5.80 6.48 -9.71
CA ALA A 65 5.88 5.03 -9.57
C ALA A 65 5.04 4.37 -10.66
N ARG A 66 5.45 3.19 -11.11
CA ARG A 66 4.58 2.28 -11.85
C ARG A 66 3.45 1.86 -10.92
N VAL A 67 2.21 1.87 -11.42
CA VAL A 67 1.03 1.46 -10.67
C VAL A 67 0.35 0.30 -11.41
N ASP A 68 -0.02 -0.72 -10.65
CA ASP A 68 -0.77 -1.86 -11.17
C ASP A 68 -1.81 -2.31 -10.13
N THR A 69 -2.81 -3.05 -10.57
CA THR A 69 -3.91 -3.49 -9.71
C THR A 69 -4.10 -4.99 -9.78
N TYR A 70 -4.40 -5.62 -8.63
CA TYR A 70 -4.80 -7.01 -8.56
C TYR A 70 -6.13 -7.12 -7.79
N LYS A 71 -7.23 -7.35 -8.52
CA LYS A 71 -8.58 -7.60 -7.97
C LYS A 71 -9.00 -6.61 -6.86
N GLY A 72 -8.79 -5.32 -7.12
CA GLY A 72 -9.15 -4.22 -6.22
C GLY A 72 -8.01 -3.68 -5.36
N LEU A 73 -6.93 -4.45 -5.16
CA LEU A 73 -5.72 -3.96 -4.49
C LEU A 73 -4.86 -3.13 -5.44
N ILE A 74 -4.32 -2.01 -4.96
CA ILE A 74 -3.44 -1.12 -5.72
C ILE A 74 -2.00 -1.30 -5.23
N PHE A 75 -1.10 -1.63 -6.14
CA PHE A 75 0.34 -1.77 -5.88
C PHE A 75 1.13 -0.71 -6.65
N ALA A 76 2.29 -0.35 -6.13
CA ALA A 76 3.20 0.58 -6.79
C ALA A 76 4.65 0.12 -6.68
N ASN A 77 5.44 0.38 -7.72
CA ASN A 77 6.87 0.08 -7.76
C ASN A 77 7.65 1.22 -8.43
N TRP A 78 8.79 1.60 -7.86
CA TRP A 78 9.66 2.65 -8.40
C TRP A 78 10.57 2.14 -9.52
N ASP A 79 10.90 0.86 -9.51
CA ASP A 79 11.87 0.27 -10.42
C ASP A 79 11.24 0.00 -11.80
N GLU A 80 11.79 0.63 -12.83
CA GLU A 80 11.32 0.49 -14.21
C GLU A 80 11.67 -0.88 -14.80
N GLU A 81 12.73 -1.53 -14.30
CA GLU A 81 13.22 -2.82 -14.80
C GLU A 81 12.63 -4.01 -14.03
N ALA A 82 11.92 -3.76 -12.93
CA ALA A 82 11.26 -4.80 -12.16
C ALA A 82 10.18 -5.55 -12.97
N PRO A 83 9.94 -6.84 -12.69
CA PRO A 83 8.86 -7.59 -13.32
C PRO A 83 7.49 -6.91 -13.10
N ASP A 84 6.53 -7.21 -13.96
CA ASP A 84 5.13 -6.81 -13.76
C ASP A 84 4.55 -7.45 -12.48
N LEU A 85 3.43 -6.91 -12.00
CA LEU A 85 2.83 -7.31 -10.73
C LEU A 85 2.47 -8.81 -10.72
N LEU A 86 1.89 -9.33 -11.81
CA LEU A 86 1.45 -10.72 -11.85
C LEU A 86 2.64 -11.68 -11.82
N THR A 87 3.71 -11.35 -12.54
CA THR A 87 4.98 -12.08 -12.49
C THR A 87 5.59 -12.05 -11.09
N TYR A 88 5.57 -10.89 -10.40
CA TYR A 88 6.05 -10.76 -9.02
C TYR A 88 5.25 -11.61 -8.03
N LEU A 89 3.91 -11.61 -8.15
CA LEU A 89 3.01 -12.39 -7.29
C LEU A 89 3.18 -13.90 -7.49
N SER A 90 3.76 -14.34 -8.62
CA SER A 90 4.11 -15.72 -8.87
C SER A 90 2.92 -16.66 -8.66
N ASP A 91 3.13 -17.79 -7.99
CA ASP A 91 2.10 -18.78 -7.67
C ASP A 91 1.26 -18.43 -6.42
N ALA A 92 1.37 -17.21 -5.86
CA ALA A 92 0.59 -16.76 -4.71
C ALA A 92 -0.84 -16.30 -5.08
N THR A 93 -1.11 -16.04 -6.36
CA THR A 93 -2.41 -15.49 -6.80
C THR A 93 -3.63 -16.33 -6.41
N PRO A 94 -3.64 -17.67 -6.47
CA PRO A 94 -4.80 -18.45 -6.03
C PRO A 94 -5.09 -18.31 -4.53
N TYR A 95 -4.09 -17.97 -3.72
CA TYR A 95 -4.22 -17.77 -2.27
C TYR A 95 -4.89 -16.43 -1.98
N MET A 96 -4.52 -15.40 -2.74
CA MET A 96 -5.14 -14.08 -2.65
C MET A 96 -6.61 -14.14 -3.08
N ASP A 97 -6.91 -14.95 -4.10
CA ASP A 97 -8.24 -15.11 -4.67
C ASP A 97 -9.27 -15.69 -3.70
N VAL A 98 -8.83 -16.44 -2.68
CA VAL A 98 -9.69 -16.92 -1.58
C VAL A 98 -10.46 -15.77 -0.92
N MET A 99 -9.86 -14.58 -0.87
CA MET A 99 -10.46 -13.35 -0.36
C MET A 99 -10.94 -12.44 -1.48
N LEU A 100 -10.14 -12.23 -2.51
CA LEU A 100 -10.34 -11.14 -3.48
C LEU A 100 -11.26 -11.50 -4.65
N ASP A 101 -11.50 -12.79 -4.92
CA ASP A 101 -12.21 -13.25 -6.12
C ASP A 101 -13.37 -14.20 -5.81
N ARG A 102 -14.05 -13.96 -4.69
CA ARG A 102 -15.14 -14.82 -4.22
C ARG A 102 -16.44 -14.64 -5.02
N THR A 103 -16.56 -13.53 -5.72
CA THR A 103 -17.71 -13.14 -6.53
C THR A 103 -17.26 -12.20 -7.65
N GLU A 104 -17.98 -12.25 -8.76
CA GLU A 104 -17.89 -11.33 -9.88
C GLU A 104 -18.04 -9.86 -9.50
N ALA A 105 -18.66 -9.55 -8.36
CA ALA A 105 -18.80 -8.19 -7.85
C ALA A 105 -17.49 -7.60 -7.30
N GLY A 106 -16.48 -8.43 -7.04
CA GLY A 106 -15.21 -8.01 -6.44
C GLY A 106 -15.32 -7.70 -4.94
N THR A 107 -14.45 -6.84 -4.45
CA THR A 107 -14.38 -6.44 -3.03
C THR A 107 -14.42 -4.93 -2.87
N GLU A 108 -14.90 -4.47 -1.71
CA GLU A 108 -14.89 -3.06 -1.31
C GLU A 108 -14.28 -2.88 0.08
N VAL A 109 -13.74 -1.69 0.33
CA VAL A 109 -13.13 -1.33 1.62
C VAL A 109 -14.16 -0.61 2.48
N ILE A 110 -14.43 -1.14 3.68
CA ILE A 110 -15.21 -0.42 4.69
C ILE A 110 -14.45 0.86 5.06
N SER A 111 -15.12 2.01 5.02
CA SER A 111 -14.47 3.30 5.24
C SER A 111 -13.78 3.39 6.60
N GLY A 112 -12.56 3.91 6.62
CA GLY A 112 -11.77 4.15 7.83
C GLY A 112 -10.46 3.36 7.83
N MET A 113 -9.35 4.09 7.94
CA MET A 113 -8.02 3.48 8.04
C MET A 113 -7.49 3.64 9.47
N GLN A 114 -7.35 2.53 10.20
CA GLN A 114 -6.71 2.53 11.51
C GLN A 114 -5.18 2.64 11.34
N LYS A 115 -4.57 3.62 12.01
CA LYS A 115 -3.12 3.85 12.00
C LYS A 115 -2.59 3.78 13.43
N THR A 116 -1.60 2.92 13.67
CA THR A 116 -0.93 2.77 14.98
C THR A 116 0.58 2.56 14.80
N VAL A 117 1.37 2.86 15.83
CA VAL A 117 2.82 2.70 15.82
C VAL A 117 3.20 1.58 16.80
N ILE A 118 3.83 0.53 16.27
CA ILE A 118 4.37 -0.59 17.07
C ILE A 118 5.89 -0.55 16.95
N PRO A 119 6.64 -0.41 18.05
CA PRO A 119 8.10 -0.27 18.03
C PRO A 119 8.80 -1.63 17.84
N CYS A 120 8.55 -2.30 16.71
CA CYS A 120 9.20 -3.55 16.33
C CYS A 120 9.72 -3.48 14.88
N ASN A 121 10.60 -4.41 14.51
CA ASN A 121 11.00 -4.52 13.12
C ASN A 121 9.83 -5.01 12.25
N TRP A 122 9.65 -4.43 11.06
CA TRP A 122 8.58 -4.80 10.13
C TRP A 122 8.60 -6.28 9.74
N LYS A 123 9.77 -6.93 9.77
CA LYS A 123 9.91 -8.35 9.42
C LYS A 123 9.13 -9.27 10.35
N PHE A 124 8.96 -8.93 11.63
CA PHE A 124 8.21 -9.78 12.57
C PHE A 124 6.74 -9.91 12.15
N ALA A 125 6.08 -8.78 11.86
CA ALA A 125 4.69 -8.80 11.41
C ALA A 125 4.56 -9.48 10.04
N ALA A 126 5.47 -9.20 9.10
CA ALA A 126 5.46 -9.82 7.78
C ALA A 126 5.63 -11.35 7.87
N GLU A 127 6.60 -11.84 8.64
CA GLU A 127 6.84 -13.26 8.86
C GLU A 127 5.66 -13.95 9.55
N GLN A 128 5.08 -13.30 10.57
CA GLN A 128 3.97 -13.86 11.33
C GLN A 128 2.74 -14.14 10.43
N PHE A 129 2.41 -13.21 9.53
CA PHE A 129 1.33 -13.39 8.55
C PHE A 129 1.72 -14.33 7.40
N CYS A 130 3.00 -14.42 7.06
CA CYS A 130 3.50 -15.29 6.00
C CYS A 130 3.45 -16.77 6.39
N SER A 131 3.84 -17.13 7.62
CA SER A 131 4.13 -18.53 7.96
C SER A 131 3.83 -18.95 9.41
N ASP A 132 3.40 -18.05 10.31
CA ASP A 132 3.32 -18.36 11.74
C ASP A 132 1.88 -18.58 12.22
N MET A 133 1.20 -19.63 11.76
CA MET A 133 -0.01 -20.11 12.46
C MET A 133 0.33 -20.70 13.84
N TYR A 134 1.61 -21.03 14.07
CA TYR A 134 2.09 -21.68 15.29
C TYR A 134 1.86 -20.82 16.54
N HIS A 135 2.12 -19.50 16.49
CA HIS A 135 1.83 -18.61 17.62
C HIS A 135 0.34 -18.61 18.00
N ALA A 136 -0.55 -18.70 17.00
CA ALA A 136 -1.99 -18.70 17.22
C ALA A 136 -2.48 -20.01 17.83
N GLY A 137 -1.89 -21.13 17.42
CA GLY A 137 -2.22 -22.46 17.94
C GLY A 137 -1.58 -22.80 19.29
N THR A 138 -0.81 -21.89 19.89
CA THR A 138 -0.09 -22.13 21.15
C THR A 138 -0.63 -21.27 22.28
N MET A 139 0.02 -20.14 22.59
CA MET A 139 -0.30 -19.36 23.77
C MET A 139 -0.75 -17.93 23.45
N SER A 140 -0.35 -17.39 22.30
CA SER A 140 -0.45 -15.95 22.04
C SER A 140 -1.87 -15.40 22.04
N HIS A 141 -2.86 -16.22 21.66
CA HIS A 141 -4.26 -15.80 21.52
C HIS A 141 -5.23 -16.45 22.51
N LEU A 142 -4.76 -17.15 23.55
CA LEU A 142 -5.67 -17.85 24.48
C LEU A 142 -6.70 -16.92 25.14
N ALA A 143 -6.27 -15.72 25.53
CA ALA A 143 -7.18 -14.73 26.12
C ALA A 143 -8.23 -14.22 25.11
N GLY A 144 -7.84 -14.02 23.85
CA GLY A 144 -8.75 -13.60 22.78
C GLY A 144 -9.75 -14.69 22.37
N VAL A 145 -9.31 -15.95 22.40
CA VAL A 145 -10.22 -17.11 22.23
C VAL A 145 -11.21 -17.12 23.39
N LEU A 146 -10.74 -17.08 24.63
CA LEU A 146 -11.60 -17.08 25.82
C LEU A 146 -12.64 -15.95 25.80
N SER A 147 -12.26 -14.74 25.38
CA SER A 147 -13.20 -13.62 25.28
C SER A 147 -14.29 -13.79 24.21
N SER A 148 -14.09 -14.72 23.27
CA SER A 148 -15.02 -15.00 22.17
C SER A 148 -15.91 -16.22 22.44
N LEU A 149 -15.65 -16.99 23.51
CA LEU A 149 -16.43 -18.16 23.87
C LEU A 149 -17.74 -17.79 24.58
N PRO A 150 -18.81 -18.59 24.41
CA PRO A 150 -19.97 -18.51 25.27
C PRO A 150 -19.58 -18.68 26.76
N PRO A 151 -20.28 -18.04 27.70
CA PRO A 151 -19.92 -18.06 29.13
C PRO A 151 -19.83 -19.44 29.77
N ASP A 152 -20.47 -20.44 29.17
CA ASP A 152 -20.57 -21.82 29.62
C ASP A 152 -19.55 -22.78 28.96
N VAL A 153 -18.74 -22.28 28.02
CA VAL A 153 -17.73 -23.08 27.31
C VAL A 153 -16.34 -22.84 27.88
N ASP A 154 -15.71 -23.91 28.39
CA ASP A 154 -14.34 -23.86 28.90
C ASP A 154 -13.31 -23.96 27.77
N LEU A 155 -12.16 -23.29 27.93
CA LEU A 155 -11.09 -23.28 26.95
C LEU A 155 -10.55 -24.69 26.64
N SER A 156 -10.55 -25.61 27.61
CA SER A 156 -10.13 -27.00 27.39
C SER A 156 -11.03 -27.78 26.41
N GLN A 157 -12.24 -27.27 26.15
CA GLN A 157 -13.18 -27.85 25.19
C GLN A 157 -12.94 -27.33 23.76
N VAL A 158 -12.16 -26.27 23.59
CA VAL A 158 -11.79 -25.73 22.29
C VAL A 158 -10.69 -26.59 21.68
N LYS A 159 -11.01 -27.27 20.57
CA LYS A 159 -10.02 -27.97 19.76
C LYS A 159 -9.64 -27.10 18.57
N LEU A 160 -8.34 -26.80 18.47
CA LEU A 160 -7.80 -26.24 17.24
C LEU A 160 -7.97 -27.25 16.10
N PRO A 161 -8.30 -26.79 14.89
CA PRO A 161 -8.37 -27.67 13.73
C PRO A 161 -7.03 -28.38 13.53
N SER A 162 -7.04 -29.72 13.50
CA SER A 162 -5.86 -30.54 13.19
C SER A 162 -5.78 -30.93 11.71
N THR A 163 -6.77 -30.49 10.93
CA THR A 163 -6.89 -30.72 9.49
C THR A 163 -7.16 -29.37 8.83
N GLY A 164 -6.28 -28.99 7.91
CA GLY A 164 -6.38 -27.78 7.10
C GLY A 164 -5.71 -28.01 5.75
N ASN A 165 -5.99 -27.12 4.79
CA ASN A 165 -5.27 -27.15 3.53
C ASN A 165 -4.01 -26.30 3.67
N GLN A 166 -2.87 -26.95 3.91
CA GLN A 166 -1.57 -26.31 3.74
C GLN A 166 -1.21 -26.35 2.25
N PHE A 167 -1.05 -25.18 1.67
CA PHE A 167 -0.69 -25.04 0.28
C PHE A 167 0.79 -24.63 0.19
N ARG A 168 1.55 -25.33 -0.66
CA ARG A 168 2.99 -25.18 -0.81
C ARG A 168 3.30 -24.59 -2.18
N ALA A 169 4.13 -23.55 -2.23
CA ALA A 169 4.68 -23.06 -3.49
C ALA A 169 5.53 -24.16 -4.17
N LYS A 170 5.53 -24.20 -5.51
CA LYS A 170 6.21 -25.27 -6.28
C LYS A 170 7.71 -25.40 -5.98
N TRP A 171 8.35 -24.31 -5.57
CA TRP A 171 9.80 -24.22 -5.31
C TRP A 171 10.17 -24.38 -3.82
N GLY A 172 9.17 -24.60 -2.94
CA GLY A 172 9.38 -24.81 -1.52
C GLY A 172 9.22 -23.54 -0.69
N GLY A 173 8.08 -23.45 0.00
CA GLY A 173 7.76 -22.46 1.03
C GLY A 173 6.50 -22.91 1.77
N HIS A 174 6.40 -22.58 3.05
CA HIS A 174 5.26 -22.92 3.91
C HIS A 174 4.38 -21.67 4.00
N GLY A 175 3.22 -21.68 3.35
CA GLY A 175 2.11 -20.81 3.74
C GLY A 175 1.29 -21.58 4.76
N SER A 176 1.09 -21.02 5.96
CA SER A 176 0.22 -21.65 6.93
C SER A 176 -1.24 -21.30 6.61
N GLY A 177 -1.99 -22.29 6.14
CA GLY A 177 -3.45 -22.32 6.04
C GLY A 177 -4.02 -23.48 6.84
#